data_AF-W1XGW2-F1
#
_entry.id   AF-W1XGW2-F1
#
_cell.length_a   1.000
_cell.length_b   1.000
_cell.length_c   1.000
_cell.angle_alpha   90.00
_cell.angle_beta   90.00
_cell.angle_gamma   90.00
#
_symmetry.space_group_name_H-M   'P 1'
#
loop_
_entity.id
_entity.type
_entity.pdbx_description
1 polymer ?
#
loop_
_entity_poly.entity_id
_entity_poly.type
_entity_poly.pdbx_seq_one_letter_code
_entity_poly.pdbx_strand_id
1 'polypeptide(L)' 'AFRNIYTFGPTFRAENSNTTRHAAEFWMIEPEIAFADLQDDMELAEAMLKYVIQYVIDECPEEMQFFNSFVDKGLLERL' A
#
# COMPACT_ATOMS: atom_id res chain seq x y z
N ALA A 1 -21.81 3.29 -15.43
CA ALA A 1 -22.29 3.83 -14.13
C ALA A 1 -21.12 4.39 -13.32
N PHE A 2 -19.97 3.71 -13.25
CA PHE A 2 -18.76 4.27 -12.64
C PHE A 2 -17.56 4.04 -13.56
N ARG A 3 -16.68 5.05 -13.68
CA ARG A 3 -15.47 5.01 -14.52
C ARG A 3 -14.21 4.73 -13.71
N ASN A 4 -14.16 5.22 -12.47
CA ASN A 4 -13.05 5.01 -11.55
C ASN A 4 -13.64 4.41 -10.29
N ILE A 5 -13.18 3.23 -9.91
CA ILE A 5 -13.61 2.52 -8.70
C ILE A 5 -12.41 1.94 -8.00
N TYR A 6 -12.57 1.57 -6.73
CA TYR A 6 -11.62 0.73 -6.03
C TYR A 6 -12.36 -0.19 -5.07
N THR A 7 -11.84 -1.40 -4.88
CA THR A 7 -12.25 -2.26 -3.76
C THR A 7 -11.34 -1.99 -2.57
N PHE A 8 -11.87 -2.16 -1.37
CA PHE A 8 -11.09 -2.32 -0.16
C PHE A 8 -11.78 -3.40 0.66
N GLY A 9 -11.26 -4.62 0.59
CA GLY A 9 -11.94 -5.79 1.13
C GLY A 9 -11.01 -6.95 1.46
N PRO A 10 -11.56 -7.98 2.13
CA PRO A 10 -10.81 -9.19 2.42
C PRO A 10 -10.61 -10.03 1.15
N THR A 11 -9.43 -10.62 1.05
CA THR A 11 -9.01 -11.55 0.01
C THR A 11 -8.47 -12.82 0.66
N PHE A 12 -8.79 -13.97 0.06
CA PHE A 12 -8.42 -15.27 0.59
C PHE A 12 -7.52 -16.00 -0.40
N ARG A 13 -6.44 -16.61 0.09
CA ARG A 13 -5.59 -17.53 -0.67
C ARG A 13 -5.63 -18.90 -0.02
N ALA A 14 -6.08 -19.90 -0.79
CA ALA A 14 -6.18 -21.29 -0.33
C ALA A 14 -4.88 -22.10 -0.53
N GLU A 15 -3.77 -21.43 -0.83
CA GLU A 15 -2.48 -22.07 -1.06
C GLU A 15 -1.84 -22.58 0.25
N ASN A 16 -1.28 -23.79 0.25
CA ASN A 16 -0.55 -24.32 1.40
C ASN A 16 0.86 -23.74 1.46
N SER A 17 0.97 -22.48 1.88
CA SER A 17 2.24 -21.75 1.99
C SER A 17 2.44 -21.21 3.38
N ASN A 18 3.37 -21.80 4.13
CA ASN A 18 3.66 -21.40 5.52
C ASN A 18 4.99 -20.66 5.61
N THR A 19 4.98 -19.38 5.23
CA THR A 19 6.14 -18.48 5.36
C THR A 19 5.76 -17.26 6.21
N THR A 20 6.75 -16.53 6.74
CA THR A 20 6.51 -15.32 7.53
C THR A 20 5.88 -14.16 6.74
N ARG A 21 5.73 -14.29 5.42
CA ARG A 21 5.19 -13.25 4.53
C ARG A 21 3.85 -13.63 3.88
N HIS A 22 3.32 -14.82 4.13
CA HIS A 22 2.06 -15.27 3.54
C HIS A 22 0.97 -15.42 4.61
N ALA A 23 -0.22 -14.95 4.26
CA ALA A 23 -1.43 -15.08 5.05
C ALA A 23 -2.54 -15.71 4.19
N ALA A 24 -3.36 -16.58 4.78
CA ALA A 24 -4.50 -17.20 4.11
C ALA A 24 -5.66 -16.21 3.89
N GLU A 25 -5.74 -15.18 4.74
CA GLU A 25 -6.68 -14.07 4.67
C GLU A 25 -5.91 -12.77 4.88
N PHE A 26 -6.11 -11.80 4.01
CA PHE A 26 -5.49 -10.46 4.08
C PHE A 26 -6.38 -9.46 3.36
N TRP A 27 -6.08 -8.17 3.51
CA TRP A 27 -6.85 -7.11 2.87
C TRP A 27 -6.15 -6.62 1.61
N MET A 28 -6.95 -6.41 0.55
CA MET A 28 -6.50 -5.84 -0.70
C MET A 28 -7.23 -4.52 -0.96
N ILE A 29 -6.50 -3.61 -1.61
CA ILE A 29 -7.05 -2.39 -2.20
C ILE A 29 -6.79 -2.51 -3.70
N GLU A 30 -7.85 -2.53 -4.51
CA GLU A 30 -7.76 -2.84 -5.95
C GLU A 30 -8.48 -1.73 -6.75
N PRO A 31 -7.77 -0.70 -7.21
CA PRO A 31 -8.34 0.32 -8.08
C PRO A 31 -8.53 -0.20 -9.52
N GLU A 32 -9.60 0.24 -10.18
CA GLU A 32 -9.87 -0.02 -11.60
C GLU A 32 -10.31 1.28 -12.27
N ILE A 33 -9.66 1.63 -13.38
CA ILE A 33 -9.91 2.86 -14.15
C ILE A 33 -10.34 2.50 -15.58
N ALA A 34 -11.52 2.94 -15.98
CA ALA A 34 -12.00 2.77 -17.35
C ALA A 34 -11.18 3.62 -18.34
N PHE A 35 -10.87 3.04 -19.50
CA PHE A 35 -10.10 3.66 -20.59
C PHE A 35 -8.62 3.94 -20.25
N ALA A 36 -8.12 3.42 -19.14
CA ALA A 36 -6.70 3.46 -18.81
C ALA A 36 -5.93 2.43 -19.64
N ASP A 37 -4.72 2.79 -20.04
CA ASP A 37 -3.71 1.84 -20.49
C ASP A 37 -2.70 1.53 -19.36
N LEU A 38 -1.64 0.79 -19.69
CA LEU A 38 -0.63 0.40 -18.71
C LEU A 38 0.12 1.61 -18.14
N GLN A 39 0.34 2.66 -18.93
CA GLN A 39 1.04 3.85 -18.47
C GLN A 39 0.19 4.59 -17.43
N ASP A 40 -1.11 4.72 -17.66
CA ASP A 40 -2.06 5.30 -16.71
C ASP A 40 -2.08 4.52 -15.38
N ASP A 41 -2.06 3.19 -15.43
CA ASP A 41 -2.04 2.33 -14.24
C ASP A 41 -0.73 2.47 -13.44
N MET A 42 0.41 2.52 -14.12
CA MET A 42 1.72 2.76 -13.49
C MET A 42 1.77 4.13 -12.79
N GLU A 43 1.23 5.16 -13.43
CA GLU A 43 1.16 6.51 -12.87
C GLU A 43 0.25 6.57 -11.64
N LEU A 44 -0.91 5.91 -11.70
CA LEU A 44 -1.80 5.80 -10.54
C LEU A 44 -1.10 5.09 -9.37
N ALA A 45 -0.45 3.95 -9.64
CA ALA A 45 0.22 3.17 -8.60
C ALA A 45 1.34 3.97 -7.92
N GLU A 46 2.17 4.67 -8.70
CA GLU A 46 3.23 5.54 -8.17
C GLU A 46 2.66 6.70 -7.35
N ALA A 47 1.64 7.39 -7.86
CA ALA A 47 1.00 8.51 -7.18
C ALA A 47 0.36 8.08 -5.85
N MET A 48 -0.34 6.94 -5.84
CA MET A 48 -0.98 6.38 -4.65
C MET A 48 0.05 6.07 -3.56
N LEU A 49 1.15 5.39 -3.91
CA LEU A 49 2.19 5.04 -2.95
C LEU A 49 2.85 6.28 -2.36
N LYS A 50 3.25 7.25 -3.20
CA LYS A 50 3.84 8.50 -2.73
C LYS A 50 2.90 9.26 -1.79
N TYR A 51 1.63 9.36 -2.14
CA TYR A 51 0.64 10.05 -1.32
C TYR A 51 0.46 9.38 0.04
N VAL A 52 0.26 8.06 0.08
CA VAL A 52 0.04 7.34 1.36
C VAL A 52 1.27 7.41 2.26
N ILE A 53 2.47 7.25 1.70
CA ILE A 53 3.72 7.37 2.46
C ILE A 53 3.84 8.77 3.05
N GLN A 54 3.67 9.82 2.23
CA GLN A 54 3.74 11.20 2.69
C GLN A 54 2.69 11.50 3.77
N TYR A 55 1.46 11.05 3.57
CA TYR A 55 0.37 11.21 4.54
C TYR A 55 0.73 10.59 5.89
N VAL A 56 1.31 9.39 5.92
CA VAL A 56 1.73 8.74 7.17
C VAL A 56 2.88 9.50 7.84
N ILE A 57 3.83 10.04 7.07
CA ILE A 57 4.93 10.85 7.61
C ILE A 57 4.39 12.12 8.29
N ASP A 58 3.42 12.78 7.66
CA ASP A 58 2.89 14.05 8.13
C ASP A 58 1.93 13.88 9.32
N GLU A 59 1.07 12.85 9.28
CA GLU A 59 0.00 12.66 10.26
C GLU A 59 0.37 11.72 11.42
N CYS A 60 1.43 10.91 11.29
CA CYS A 60 1.88 9.97 12.33
C CYS A 60 3.37 10.16 12.72
N PRO A 61 3.81 11.38 13.08
CA PRO A 61 5.23 11.67 13.32
C PRO A 61 5.81 10.90 14.52
N GLU A 62 5.00 10.62 15.55
CA GLU A 62 5.45 9.90 16.76
C GLU A 62 5.75 8.43 16.44
N GLU A 63 4.85 7.74 15.74
CA GLU A 63 5.03 6.36 15.29
C GLU A 63 6.22 6.25 14.34
N MET A 64 6.37 7.20 13.41
CA MET A 64 7.48 7.22 12.46
C MET A 64 8.83 7.43 13.16
N GLN A 65 8.90 8.29 14.17
CA GLN A 65 10.10 8.44 15.01
C GLN A 65 10.41 7.19 15.83
N PHE A 66 9.38 6.52 16.35
CA PHE A 66 9.53 5.25 17.05
C PHE A 66 10.12 4.19 16.11
N PHE A 67 9.56 4.02 14.91
CA PHE A 67 10.09 3.07 13.93
C PHE A 67 11.52 3.40 13.50
N ASN A 68 11.81 4.68 13.26
CA ASN A 68 13.17 5.13 12.91
C ASN A 68 14.19 4.87 14.03
N SER A 69 13.76 4.82 15.29
CA SER A 69 14.67 4.60 16.43
C SER A 69 14.86 3.12 16.75
N PHE A 70 13.79 2.32 16.65
CA PHE A 70 13.72 0.98 17.24
C PHE A 70 13.51 -0.16 16.25
N VAL A 71 12.98 0.10 15.06
CA VAL A 71 12.68 -0.95 14.07
C VAL A 71 13.65 -0.89 12.89
N ASP A 72 13.82 0.28 12.29
CA ASP A 72 14.64 0.48 11.11
C ASP A 72 15.38 1.82 11.19
N LYS A 73 16.64 1.76 11.60
CA LYS A 73 17.47 2.96 11.79
C LYS A 73 17.78 3.60 10.44
N GLY A 74 17.37 4.85 10.29
CA GLY A 74 17.49 5.61 9.04
C GLY A 74 16.30 5.44 8.09
N LEU A 75 15.17 4.94 8.57
CA LEU A 75 13.90 4.89 7.82
C LEU A 75 13.55 6.25 7.22
N LEU A 76 13.60 7.32 8.03
CA LEU A 76 13.21 8.66 7.59
C LEU A 76 14.19 9.31 6.61
N GLU A 77 15.42 8.81 6.52
CA GLU A 77 16.42 9.33 5.56
C GLU A 77 16.26 8.70 4.17
N ARG A 78 15.60 7.53 4.09
CA ARG A 78 15.39 6.80 2.83
C ARG A 78 14.04 7.07 2.19
N LEU A 79 13.05 7.49 2.97
CA LEU A 79 11.71 7.89 2.51
C LEU A 79 11.73 9.37 2.09
#